data_AF-C4Y1V3-F1
#
_entry.id   AF-C4Y1V3-F1
#
_cell.length_a   1.000
_cell.length_b   1.000
_cell.length_c   1.000
_cell.angle_alpha   90.00
_cell.angle_beta   90.00
_cell.angle_gamma   90.00
#
_symmetry.space_group_name_H-M   'P 1'
#
loop_
_entity.id
_entity.type
_entity.pdbx_description
1 polymer ?
#
loop_
_entity_poly.entity_id
_entity_poly.type
_entity_poly.pdbx_seq_one_letter_code
_entity_poly.pdbx_strand_id
1 'polypeptide(L)'
;MSEGIQKRSLEFENNMSPSYSDDEPMMPFQVKFSIWDKSKFKTSSDRVRFVFTENLSVEEAGERAFKETFGSVPKDLNISVQGKKSGPLIVDKSVKIKTLLQEIETVVLSDNLKAYNRRQTFYYSIMAVLIFIGGMSIPVLSIKFGKHKSSKAA
;
A
#
# COMPACT_ATOMS: atom_id res chain seq x y z
N MET A 1 -28.45 43.87 -44.84
CA MET A 1 -29.01 42.62 -44.32
C MET A 1 -28.02 41.52 -44.62
N SER A 2 -27.25 40.91 -43.73
CA SER A 2 -27.02 40.98 -42.28
C SER A 2 -25.54 40.61 -42.09
N GLU A 3 -24.74 41.33 -41.30
CA GLU A 3 -24.42 40.99 -39.89
C GLU A 3 -24.13 39.48 -39.73
N GLY A 4 -22.91 39.00 -39.46
CA GLY A 4 -21.96 39.49 -38.49
C GLY A 4 -22.07 38.65 -37.21
N ILE A 5 -21.34 37.54 -37.09
CA ILE A 5 -20.94 36.86 -35.84
C ILE A 5 -19.66 36.08 -36.20
N GLN A 6 -18.47 36.64 -36.02
CA GLN A 6 -17.71 36.78 -34.78
C GLN A 6 -16.97 35.48 -34.43
N LYS A 7 -15.69 35.47 -34.84
CA LYS A 7 -14.61 34.66 -34.29
C LYS A 7 -14.66 34.76 -32.75
N ARG A 8 -14.95 33.67 -32.06
CA ARG A 8 -14.60 33.51 -30.65
C ARG A 8 -13.48 32.49 -30.55
N SER A 9 -12.26 33.03 -30.44
CA SER A 9 -11.22 32.41 -29.64
C SER A 9 -11.82 31.98 -28.31
N LEU A 10 -11.83 30.68 -28.05
CA LEU A 10 -11.81 30.17 -26.69
C LEU A 10 -10.36 29.81 -26.39
N GLU A 11 -9.60 30.86 -26.06
CA GLU A 11 -8.54 30.75 -25.07
C GLU A 11 -9.21 30.26 -23.79
N PHE A 12 -9.10 28.97 -23.50
CA PHE A 12 -9.41 28.48 -22.17
C PHE A 12 -8.37 27.45 -21.77
N GLU A 13 -7.67 27.80 -20.69
CA GLU A 13 -6.70 27.03 -19.94
C GLU A 13 -5.34 26.79 -20.61
N ASN A 14 -4.50 27.83 -20.46
CA ASN A 14 -3.17 27.70 -19.85
C ASN A 14 -3.23 26.82 -18.58
N ASN A 15 -3.37 25.50 -18.76
CA ASN A 15 -2.93 24.56 -17.74
C ASN A 15 -1.44 24.40 -17.97
N MET A 16 -0.67 25.14 -17.16
CA MET A 16 0.76 24.98 -16.90
C MET A 16 1.08 23.49 -16.85
N SER A 17 1.40 22.92 -18.01
CA SER A 17 2.14 21.68 -18.09
C SER A 17 3.44 22.03 -17.39
N PRO A 18 3.86 21.30 -16.33
CA PRO A 18 5.13 21.62 -15.72
C PRO A 18 6.15 21.50 -16.84
N SER A 19 6.87 22.59 -17.08
CA SER A 19 7.92 22.66 -18.10
C SER A 19 9.06 21.75 -17.64
N TYR A 20 8.90 20.44 -17.82
CA TYR A 20 10.01 19.52 -17.76
C TYR A 20 10.85 19.84 -18.99
N SER A 21 12.07 20.32 -18.77
CA SER A 21 13.05 20.30 -19.85
C SER A 21 13.15 18.85 -20.33
N ASP A 22 13.00 18.60 -21.63
CA ASP A 22 13.16 17.26 -22.23
C ASP A 22 14.52 16.61 -21.90
N ASP A 23 15.45 17.38 -21.33
CA ASP A 23 16.79 16.97 -20.90
C ASP A 23 16.87 16.41 -19.47
N GLU A 24 15.78 16.42 -18.69
CA GLU A 24 15.81 15.93 -17.32
C GLU A 24 15.79 14.38 -17.26
N PRO A 25 16.73 13.73 -16.56
CA PRO A 25 16.81 12.27 -16.53
C PRO A 25 15.56 11.68 -15.89
N MET A 26 14.91 10.78 -16.63
CA MET A 26 13.67 10.10 -16.23
C MET A 26 13.95 8.67 -15.81
N MET A 27 13.26 8.23 -14.75
CA MET A 27 13.38 6.89 -14.20
C MET A 27 12.01 6.20 -14.09
N PRO A 28 11.91 4.91 -14.44
CA PRO A 28 10.70 4.14 -14.22
C PRO A 28 10.48 3.86 -12.72
N PHE A 29 9.25 4.06 -12.28
CA PHE A 29 8.81 3.99 -10.89
C PHE A 29 7.65 2.99 -10.77
N GLN A 30 7.88 1.82 -10.16
CA GLN A 30 6.81 0.85 -9.95
C GLN A 30 6.10 1.10 -8.62
N VAL A 31 4.78 1.28 -8.68
CA VAL A 31 3.93 1.62 -7.55
C VAL A 31 2.92 0.52 -7.29
N LYS A 32 2.76 0.16 -6.03
CA LYS A 32 1.65 -0.63 -5.51
C LYS A 32 0.78 0.26 -4.64
N PHE A 33 -0.51 0.33 -4.94
CA PHE A 33 -1.47 1.07 -4.13
C PHE A 33 -2.11 0.16 -3.09
N SER A 34 -1.85 0.45 -1.82
CA SER A 34 -2.45 -0.24 -0.67
C SER A 34 -3.60 0.60 -0.12
N ILE A 35 -4.75 0.49 -0.78
CA ILE A 35 -5.92 1.34 -0.55
C ILE A 35 -6.87 0.72 0.48
N TRP A 36 -7.20 1.49 1.51
CA TRP A 36 -8.13 1.11 2.57
C TRP A 36 -9.50 1.77 2.44
N ASP A 37 -9.56 3.02 2.02
CA ASP A 37 -10.81 3.73 1.74
C ASP A 37 -11.30 3.41 0.31
N LYS A 38 -11.83 2.19 0.14
CA LYS A 38 -12.37 1.71 -1.15
C LYS A 38 -13.59 2.49 -1.64
N SER A 39 -14.19 3.32 -0.78
CA SER A 39 -15.28 4.21 -1.18
C SER A 39 -14.77 5.40 -1.99
N LYS A 40 -13.54 5.84 -1.72
CA LYS A 40 -12.90 6.98 -2.39
C LYS A 40 -11.94 6.55 -3.49
N PHE A 41 -11.20 5.48 -3.28
CA PHE A 41 -10.14 5.04 -4.18
C PHE A 41 -10.42 3.59 -4.61
N LYS A 42 -10.63 3.36 -5.90
CA LYS A 42 -10.79 2.01 -6.46
C LYS A 42 -9.62 1.72 -7.38
N THR A 43 -8.83 0.70 -7.06
CA THR A 43 -7.78 0.19 -7.95
C THR A 43 -8.06 -1.27 -8.31
N SER A 44 -7.87 -1.60 -9.58
CA SER A 44 -7.96 -2.96 -10.12
C SER A 44 -6.58 -3.61 -10.31
N SER A 45 -5.50 -2.84 -10.22
CA SER A 45 -4.14 -3.33 -10.46
C SER A 45 -3.33 -3.43 -9.18
N ASP A 46 -2.60 -4.54 -9.06
CA ASP A 46 -1.66 -4.78 -7.96
C ASP A 46 -0.41 -3.89 -8.07
N ARG A 47 -0.02 -3.49 -9.29
CA ARG A 47 1.15 -2.62 -9.55
C ARG A 47 0.95 -1.78 -10.82
N VAL A 48 1.25 -0.49 -10.73
CA VAL A 48 1.22 0.47 -11.84
C VAL A 48 2.63 1.02 -12.03
N ARG A 49 3.05 1.23 -13.28
CA ARG A 49 4.37 1.78 -13.59
C ARG A 49 4.21 3.23 -14.05
N PHE A 50 4.97 4.12 -13.41
CA PHE A 50 5.07 5.53 -13.75
C PHE A 50 6.47 5.82 -14.29
N VAL A 51 6.61 6.95 -14.98
CA VAL A 51 7.91 7.48 -15.40
C VAL A 51 7.99 8.90 -14.88
N PHE A 52 8.96 9.17 -14.02
CA PHE A 52 9.12 10.43 -13.32
C PHE A 52 10.57 10.91 -13.40
N THR A 53 10.78 12.22 -13.27
CA THR A 53 12.13 12.77 -13.13
C THR A 53 12.82 12.20 -11.90
N GLU A 54 14.09 11.81 -12.04
CA GLU A 54 14.94 11.30 -10.96
C GLU A 54 15.10 12.26 -9.76
N ASN A 55 14.93 13.55 -10.02
CA ASN A 55 15.11 14.62 -9.03
C ASN A 55 13.89 14.86 -8.14
N LEU A 56 12.73 14.28 -8.46
CA LEU A 56 11.57 14.37 -7.60
C LEU A 56 11.85 13.71 -6.24
N SER A 57 11.29 14.30 -5.20
CA SER A 57 11.19 13.64 -3.90
C SER A 57 10.22 12.46 -3.98
N VAL A 58 10.37 11.51 -3.05
CA VAL A 58 9.46 10.38 -2.92
C VAL A 58 8.03 10.84 -2.62
N GLU A 59 7.86 11.91 -1.85
CA GLU A 59 6.55 12.52 -1.61
C GLU A 59 5.91 13.02 -2.88
N GLU A 60 6.59 13.88 -3.64
CA GLU A 60 6.06 14.42 -4.90
C GLU A 60 5.74 13.31 -5.90
N ALA A 61 6.59 12.29 -5.98
CA ALA A 61 6.36 11.11 -6.81
C ALA A 61 5.09 10.35 -6.40
N GLY A 62 4.90 10.18 -5.08
CA GLY A 62 3.76 9.49 -4.50
C GLY A 62 2.45 10.26 -4.71
N GLU A 63 2.46 11.57 -4.46
CA GLU A 63 1.32 12.45 -4.70
C GLU A 63 0.92 12.44 -6.17
N ARG A 64 1.92 12.52 -7.06
CA ARG A 64 1.70 12.48 -8.49
C ARG A 64 1.13 11.15 -8.96
N ALA A 65 1.68 10.03 -8.50
CA ALA A 65 1.14 8.71 -8.80
C ALA A 65 -0.31 8.56 -8.31
N PHE A 66 -0.64 9.09 -7.12
CA PHE A 66 -2.02 9.11 -6.62
C PHE A 66 -2.94 9.98 -7.48
N LYS A 67 -2.50 11.19 -7.82
CA LYS A 67 -3.26 12.12 -8.64
C LYS A 67 -3.50 11.56 -10.05
N GLU A 68 -2.50 10.95 -10.68
CA GLU A 68 -2.62 10.34 -12.00
C GLU A 68 -3.52 9.09 -11.99
N THR A 69 -3.54 8.32 -10.89
CA THR A 69 -4.35 7.09 -10.80
C THR A 69 -5.80 7.36 -10.40
N PHE A 70 -6.02 8.26 -9.44
CA PHE A 70 -7.32 8.44 -8.79
C PHE A 70 -7.89 9.86 -8.92
N GLY A 71 -7.19 10.77 -9.59
CA GLY A 71 -7.58 12.19 -9.73
C GLY A 71 -7.47 13.00 -8.44
N SER A 72 -7.07 12.40 -7.33
CA SER A 72 -6.95 13.07 -6.03
C SER A 72 -5.90 12.40 -5.15
N VAL A 73 -5.38 13.17 -4.20
CA VAL A 73 -4.37 12.72 -3.24
C VAL A 73 -5.01 12.57 -1.86
N PRO A 74 -4.80 11.45 -1.15
CA PRO A 74 -5.30 11.30 0.21
C PRO A 74 -4.62 12.31 1.15
N LYS A 75 -5.36 12.77 2.17
CA LYS A 75 -4.83 13.69 3.18
C LYS A 75 -3.62 13.11 3.92
N ASP A 76 -3.63 11.80 4.18
CA ASP A 76 -2.56 11.09 4.88
C ASP A 76 -1.88 10.09 3.92
N LEU A 77 -1.00 10.59 3.05
CA LEU A 77 -0.19 9.75 2.18
C LEU A 77 0.98 9.11 2.95
N ASN A 78 1.00 7.79 3.01
CA ASN A 78 2.12 7.02 3.53
C ASN A 78 2.87 6.31 2.41
N ILE A 79 4.20 6.33 2.50
CA ILE A 79 5.09 5.82 1.47
C ILE A 79 6.09 4.86 2.11
N SER A 80 6.18 3.67 1.55
CA SER A 80 7.16 2.66 1.93
C SER A 80 7.77 2.04 0.68
N VAL A 81 8.98 1.52 0.79
CA VAL A 81 9.65 0.81 -0.30
C VAL A 81 9.72 -0.65 0.07
N GLN A 82 9.34 -1.51 -0.88
CA GLN A 82 9.46 -2.95 -0.76
C GLN A 82 10.56 -3.44 -1.71
N GLY A 83 11.66 -3.90 -1.11
CA GLY A 83 12.71 -4.58 -1.84
C GLY A 83 12.31 -6.02 -2.21
N LYS A 84 12.94 -6.58 -3.24
CA LYS A 84 12.69 -7.97 -3.68
C LYS A 84 12.85 -9.04 -2.60
N LYS A 85 13.72 -8.78 -1.61
CA LYS A 85 14.09 -9.74 -0.55
C LYS A 85 13.80 -9.22 0.86
N SER A 86 13.30 -8.00 1.00
CA SER A 86 13.06 -7.34 2.29
C SER A 86 11.59 -7.01 2.47
N GLY A 87 11.16 -6.93 3.73
CA GLY A 87 9.86 -6.38 4.08
C GLY A 87 9.75 -4.89 3.72
N PRO A 88 8.55 -4.31 3.78
CA PRO A 88 8.37 -2.89 3.53
C PRO A 88 9.17 -2.05 4.54
N LEU A 89 9.97 -1.12 4.03
CA LEU A 89 10.74 -0.15 4.81
C LEU A 89 10.07 1.22 4.69
N ILE A 90 9.79 1.88 5.81
CA ILE A 90 9.31 3.27 5.83
C ILE A 90 10.49 4.15 5.42
N VAL A 91 10.23 5.05 4.48
CA VAL A 91 11.25 5.90 3.90
C VAL A 91 11.04 7.35 4.27
N ASP A 92 12.14 8.10 4.35
CA ASP A 92 12.06 9.55 4.42
C ASP A 92 11.48 10.09 3.12
N LYS A 93 10.40 10.85 3.27
CA LYS A 93 9.60 11.43 2.19
C LYS A 93 10.34 12.49 1.38
N SER A 94 11.29 13.19 2.03
CA SER A 94 12.06 14.28 1.44
C SER A 94 13.18 13.81 0.51
N VAL A 95 13.53 12.53 0.59
CA VAL A 95 14.62 11.93 -0.17
C VAL A 95 14.23 11.79 -1.64
N LYS A 96 15.20 11.95 -2.54
CA LYS A 96 14.98 11.84 -3.99
C LYS A 96 14.77 10.40 -4.43
N ILE A 97 13.89 10.17 -5.41
CA ILE A 97 13.59 8.83 -5.92
C ILE A 97 14.87 8.09 -6.33
N LYS A 98 15.78 8.76 -7.05
CA LYS A 98 17.04 8.16 -7.55
C LYS A 98 17.96 7.59 -6.47
N THR A 99 17.85 8.12 -5.25
CA THR A 99 18.69 7.67 -4.13
C THR A 99 18.11 6.45 -3.41
N LEU A 100 16.82 6.18 -3.64
CA LEU A 100 16.10 5.11 -2.98
C LEU A 100 15.87 3.95 -3.92
N LEU A 101 15.38 4.19 -5.12
CA LEU A 101 15.03 3.13 -6.03
C LEU A 101 16.21 2.75 -6.91
N GLN A 102 16.66 1.51 -6.74
CA GLN A 102 17.38 0.79 -7.80
C GLN A 102 16.35 0.12 -8.72
N GLU A 103 16.77 -0.31 -9.92
CA GLU A 103 15.90 -0.76 -11.03
C GLU A 103 14.80 -1.79 -10.70
N ILE A 104 14.79 -2.40 -9.52
CA ILE A 104 13.86 -3.48 -9.17
C ILE A 104 13.17 -3.36 -7.82
N GLU A 105 13.01 -2.14 -7.32
CA GLU A 105 12.23 -1.85 -6.11
C GLU A 105 10.80 -1.41 -6.42
N THR A 106 9.85 -1.78 -5.55
CA THR A 106 8.44 -1.36 -5.66
C THR A 106 8.11 -0.39 -4.54
N VAL A 107 7.59 0.78 -4.88
CA VAL A 107 7.04 1.72 -3.90
C VAL A 107 5.62 1.34 -3.56
N VAL A 108 5.32 1.27 -2.28
CA VAL A 108 3.97 1.01 -1.77
C VAL A 108 3.41 2.32 -1.21
N LEU A 109 2.33 2.79 -1.81
CA LEU A 109 1.62 4.00 -1.40
C LEU A 109 0.31 3.61 -0.69
N SER A 110 0.06 4.18 0.48
CA SER A 110 -1.11 3.90 1.32
C SER A 110 -1.84 5.18 1.69
N ASP A 111 -3.18 5.13 1.63
CA ASP A 111 -4.08 6.25 1.91
C ASP A 111 -4.37 6.43 3.41
N ASN A 112 -4.04 5.44 4.25
CA ASN A 112 -4.30 5.50 5.69
C ASN A 112 -3.45 4.49 6.50
N LEU A 113 -2.32 4.93 7.06
CA LEU A 113 -1.46 4.08 7.90
C LEU A 113 -2.16 3.62 9.20
N LYS A 114 -3.01 4.46 9.80
CA LYS A 114 -3.74 4.09 11.03
C LYS A 114 -4.73 2.96 10.76
N ALA A 115 -5.41 3.00 9.62
CA ALA A 115 -6.32 1.93 9.20
C ALA A 115 -5.56 0.63 8.91
N TYR A 116 -4.38 0.73 8.26
CA TYR A 116 -3.47 -0.38 8.04
C TYR A 116 -3.08 -1.06 9.37
N ASN A 117 -2.48 -0.31 10.29
CA ASN A 117 -2.01 -0.85 11.59
C ASN A 117 -3.18 -1.41 12.42
N ARG A 118 -4.32 -0.71 12.48
CA ARG A 118 -5.47 -1.15 13.29
C ARG A 118 -6.05 -2.48 12.83
N ARG A 119 -6.19 -2.69 11.51
CA ARG A 119 -6.74 -3.94 10.97
C ARG A 119 -5.74 -5.08 11.04
N GLN A 120 -4.45 -4.81 10.87
CA GLN A 120 -3.43 -5.85 10.98
C GLN A 120 -3.35 -6.41 12.41
N THR A 121 -3.42 -5.55 13.43
CA THR A 121 -3.58 -6.00 14.83
C THR A 121 -4.85 -6.82 15.03
N PHE A 122 -5.96 -6.43 14.41
CA PHE A 122 -7.22 -7.19 14.48
C PHE A 122 -7.10 -8.58 13.83
N TYR A 123 -6.50 -8.69 12.64
CA TYR A 123 -6.23 -9.98 12.00
C TYR A 123 -5.32 -10.88 12.85
N TYR A 124 -4.24 -10.33 13.43
CA TYR A 124 -3.38 -11.09 14.35
C TYR A 124 -4.14 -11.55 15.59
N SER A 125 -5.02 -10.72 16.16
CA SER A 125 -5.84 -11.13 17.31
C SER A 125 -6.81 -12.26 16.95
N ILE A 126 -7.43 -12.23 15.77
CA ILE A 126 -8.33 -13.30 15.32
C ILE A 126 -7.55 -14.60 15.12
N MET A 127 -6.40 -14.55 14.44
CA MET A 127 -5.57 -15.73 14.21
C MET A 127 -5.05 -16.32 15.54
N ALA A 128 -4.66 -15.47 16.49
CA ALA A 128 -4.25 -15.92 17.82
C ALA A 128 -5.40 -16.64 18.56
N VAL A 129 -6.63 -16.11 18.50
CA VAL A 129 -7.81 -16.73 19.11
C VAL A 129 -8.14 -18.07 18.45
N LEU A 130 -8.07 -18.18 17.11
CA LEU A 130 -8.32 -19.43 16.40
C LEU A 130 -7.29 -20.53 16.77
N ILE A 131 -6.02 -20.16 16.92
CA ILE A 131 -4.97 -21.08 17.40
C ILE A 131 -5.25 -21.51 18.84
N PHE A 132 -5.68 -20.58 19.70
CA PHE A 132 -5.99 -20.89 21.10
C PHE A 132 -7.18 -21.85 21.24
N ILE A 133 -8.24 -21.64 20.45
CA ILE A 133 -9.42 -22.52 20.44
C ILE A 133 -9.07 -23.89 19.84
N GLY A 134 -8.31 -23.94 18.73
CA GLY A 134 -7.88 -25.20 18.10
C GLY A 134 -6.83 -25.98 18.91
N GLY A 135 -6.04 -25.31 19.75
CA GLY A 135 -5.04 -25.94 20.62
C GLY A 135 -5.62 -26.57 21.89
N MET A 136 -6.78 -26.11 22.35
CA MET A 136 -7.45 -26.64 23.55
C MET A 136 -8.23 -27.95 23.30
N SER A 137 -8.31 -28.42 22.05
CA SER A 137 -8.97 -29.67 21.68
C SER A 137 -8.06 -30.91 21.70
N ILE A 138 -7.09 -30.99 22.62
CA ILE A 138 -6.49 -32.28 22.99
C ILE A 138 -7.36 -32.86 24.12
N PRO A 139 -8.29 -33.79 23.86
CA PRO A 139 -9.03 -34.43 24.93
C PRO A 139 -8.05 -35.22 25.79
N VAL A 140 -8.08 -34.93 27.08
CA VAL A 140 -7.49 -35.72 28.17
C VAL A 140 -8.10 -37.13 28.12
N LEU A 141 -7.55 -38.02 27.29
CA LEU A 141 -7.85 -39.44 27.33
C LEU A 141 -6.55 -40.18 27.62
N SER A 142 -6.30 -40.41 28.92
CA SER A 142 -6.03 -41.74 29.49
C SER A 142 -5.33 -41.63 30.84
N ILE A 143 -6.08 -41.31 31.90
CA ILE A 143 -5.73 -41.77 33.25
C ILE A 143 -6.80 -42.80 33.64
N LYS A 144 -6.63 -44.04 33.18
CA LYS A 144 -7.42 -45.17 33.69
C LYS A 144 -6.69 -45.72 34.91
N PHE A 145 -7.06 -45.21 36.09
CA PHE A 145 -6.71 -45.82 37.37
C PHE A 145 -7.24 -47.26 37.42
N GLY A 146 -6.36 -48.23 37.20
CA GLY A 146 -6.64 -49.65 37.46
C GLY A 146 -6.60 -49.91 38.96
N LYS A 147 -7.78 -49.93 39.59
CA LYS A 147 -7.97 -50.29 40.99
C LYS A 147 -8.14 -51.82 41.13
N HIS A 148 -7.38 -52.40 42.06
CA HIS A 148 -7.73 -53.54 42.91
C HIS A 148 -7.76 -54.98 42.33
N LYS A 149 -6.86 -55.83 42.86
CA LYS A 149 -7.30 -57.10 43.46
C LYS A 149 -6.36 -57.54 44.58
N SER A 150 -6.87 -57.36 45.81
CA SER A 150 -6.50 -58.12 46.99
C SER A 150 -6.76 -59.61 46.75
N SER A 151 -5.78 -60.47 47.04
CA SER A 151 -6.03 -61.88 47.36
C SER A 151 -5.18 -62.27 48.55
N LYS A 152 -5.86 -62.63 49.64
CA LYS A 152 -5.30 -63.17 50.87
C LYS A 152 -4.86 -64.62 50.66
N ALA A 153 -3.80 -64.97 51.39
CA ALA A 153 -3.53 -66.22 52.12
C ALA A 153 -4.09 -67.55 51.58
N ALA A 154 -3.17 -68.48 51.35
CA ALA A 154 -3.14 -69.79 52.00
C ALA A 154 -1.67 -70.16 52.27
#